data_AF-A0A651FVU7-F1
#
_entry.id   AF-A0A651FVU7-F1
#
_cell.length_a   1.000
_cell.length_b   1.000
_cell.length_c   1.000
_cell.angle_alpha   90.00
_cell.angle_beta   90.00
_cell.angle_gamma   90.00
#
_symmetry.space_group_name_H-M   'P 1'
#
loop_
_entity.id
_entity.type
_entity.pdbx_description
1 polymer ?
#
loop_
_entity_poly.entity_id
_entity_poly.type
_entity_poly.pdbx_seq_one_letter_code
_entity_poly.pdbx_strand_id
1 'polypeptide(L)' 'MVGINTLSDEQWQAALPSLRTTFHRLTEADLRDCGQRLDLLTGKVQNRHWLDRITAQRQVLQVVRAALEGSPQT' A
#
# COMPACT_ATOMS: atom_id res chain seq x y z
N MET A 1 13.18 4.87 14.16
CA MET A 1 13.19 4.40 12.76
C MET A 1 12.19 5.22 11.97
N VAL A 2 12.65 6.17 11.16
CA VAL A 2 11.78 6.91 10.24
C VAL A 2 11.61 6.02 9.02
N GLY A 3 10.64 5.10 9.06
CA GLY A 3 10.28 4.31 7.90
C GLY A 3 9.76 5.26 6.82
N ILE A 4 10.15 5.02 5.56
CA ILE A 4 9.62 5.72 4.38
C ILE A 4 8.09 5.77 4.51
N ASN A 5 7.56 6.95 4.84
CA ASN A 5 6.12 7.13 5.02
C ASN A 5 5.42 7.41 3.69
N THR A 6 6.18 7.80 2.66
CA THR A 6 5.69 8.16 1.33
C THR A 6 6.54 7.43 0.30
N LEU A 7 5.89 6.71 -0.61
CA LEU A 7 6.55 6.05 -1.74
C LEU A 7 6.88 7.08 -2.83
N SER A 8 7.94 6.84 -3.62
CA SER A 8 8.14 7.59 -4.87
C SER A 8 7.08 7.22 -5.91
N ASP A 9 6.92 8.02 -6.96
CA ASP A 9 6.01 7.71 -8.06
C ASP A 9 6.29 6.33 -8.68
N GLU A 10 7.57 6.00 -8.92
CA GLU A 10 7.97 4.70 -9.49
C GLU A 10 7.60 3.54 -8.54
N GLN A 11 7.90 3.70 -7.25
CA GLN A 11 7.56 2.71 -6.23
C GLN A 11 6.05 2.53 -6.09
N TRP A 12 5.30 3.62 -6.16
CA TRP A 12 3.84 3.61 -6.12
C TRP A 12 3.26 2.87 -7.31
N GLN A 13 3.73 3.18 -8.53
CA GLN A 13 3.27 2.51 -9.75
C GLN A 13 3.59 1.01 -9.72
N ALA A 14 4.77 0.63 -9.24
CA ALA A 14 5.13 -0.78 -9.06
C ALA A 14 4.24 -1.50 -8.03
N ALA A 15 3.82 -0.81 -6.96
CA ALA A 15 3.00 -1.38 -5.90
C ALA A 15 1.49 -1.46 -6.24
N LEU A 16 0.98 -0.59 -7.13
CA LEU A 16 -0.45 -0.50 -7.44
C LEU A 16 -1.11 -1.84 -7.85
N PRO A 17 -0.53 -2.66 -8.75
CA PRO A 17 -1.12 -3.95 -9.14
C PRO A 17 -1.30 -4.89 -7.95
N SER A 18 -0.29 -5.00 -7.09
CA SER A 18 -0.32 -5.84 -5.90
C SER A 18 -1.30 -5.31 -4.87
N LEU A 19 -1.34 -3.99 -4.64
CA LEU A 19 -2.31 -3.35 -3.74
C LEU A 19 -3.75 -3.61 -4.19
N ARG A 20 -4.06 -3.46 -5.48
CA ARG A 20 -5.39 -3.74 -6.04
C ARG A 20 -5.79 -5.21 -5.91
N THR A 21 -4.83 -6.12 -6.14
CA THR A 21 -5.08 -7.57 -6.09
C THR A 21 -5.30 -8.06 -4.67
N THR A 22 -4.48 -7.59 -3.71
CA THR A 22 -4.59 -8.00 -2.31
C THR A 22 -5.78 -7.34 -1.61
N PHE A 23 -6.01 -6.06 -1.85
CA PHE A 23 -7.05 -5.28 -1.18
C PHE A 23 -8.22 -4.98 -2.11
N HIS A 24 -9.01 -6.00 -2.43
CA HIS A 24 -10.16 -5.90 -3.35
C HIS A 24 -11.24 -4.86 -2.97
N ARG A 25 -11.23 -4.35 -1.73
CA ARG A 25 -12.17 -3.30 -1.26
C ARG A 25 -11.58 -1.89 -1.34
N LEU A 26 -10.29 -1.74 -1.64
CA LEU A 26 -9.70 -0.45 -1.92
C LEU A 26 -10.19 0.04 -3.28
N THR A 27 -10.75 1.24 -3.30
CA THR A 27 -11.19 1.89 -4.54
C THR A 27 -10.07 2.74 -5.14
N GLU A 28 -10.18 3.07 -6.43
CA GLU A 28 -9.27 4.03 -7.08
C GLU A 28 -9.27 5.41 -6.40
N ALA A 29 -10.42 5.82 -5.86
CA ALA A 29 -10.51 7.05 -5.07
C ALA A 29 -9.70 6.94 -3.78
N ASP A 30 -9.77 5.82 -3.08
CA ASP A 30 -8.96 5.62 -1.87
C ASP A 30 -7.46 5.63 -2.19
N LEU A 31 -7.04 4.97 -3.27
CA LEU A 31 -5.64 4.96 -3.71
C LEU A 31 -5.15 6.37 -4.07
N ARG A 32 -5.99 7.18 -4.72
CA ARG A 32 -5.69 8.58 -5.02
C ARG A 32 -5.60 9.44 -3.75
N ASP A 33 -6.56 9.30 -2.83
CA ASP A 33 -6.62 10.05 -1.57
C ASP A 33 -5.39 9.79 -0.68
N CYS A 34 -4.81 8.60 -0.77
CA CYS A 34 -3.61 8.27 0.02
C CYS A 34 -2.39 9.07 -0.41
N GLY A 35 -2.35 9.61 -1.64
CA GLY A 35 -1.22 10.44 -2.11
C GLY A 35 0.14 9.77 -1.88
N GLN A 36 0.24 8.46 -2.16
CA GLN A 36 1.46 7.65 -2.00
C GLN A 36 1.93 7.47 -0.54
N ARG A 37 1.14 7.94 0.43
CA ARG A 37 1.46 7.81 1.85
C ARG A 37 0.98 6.48 2.42
N LEU A 38 1.91 5.74 3.03
CA LEU A 38 1.66 4.44 3.63
C LEU A 38 0.78 4.54 4.88
N ASP A 39 0.85 5.63 5.65
CA ASP A 39 -0.01 5.84 6.82
C ASP A 39 -1.48 6.02 6.41
N LEU A 40 -1.74 6.80 5.36
CA LEU A 40 -3.09 6.99 4.82
C LEU A 40 -3.62 5.71 4.20
N LEU A 41 -2.78 5.00 3.44
CA LEU A 41 -3.11 3.70 2.86
C LEU A 41 -3.48 2.68 3.94
N THR A 42 -2.70 2.62 5.02
CA THR A 42 -3.00 1.78 6.18
C THR A 42 -4.38 2.12 6.77
N GLY A 43 -4.70 3.41 6.92
CA GLY A 43 -6.02 3.85 7.39
C GLY A 43 -7.16 3.46 6.46
N LYS A 44 -6.97 3.58 5.14
CA LYS A 44 -7.96 3.13 4.15
C LYS A 44 -8.16 1.62 4.20
N VAL A 45 -7.08 0.84 4.28
CA VAL A 45 -7.14 -0.63 4.42
C VAL A 45 -7.86 -1.02 5.72
N GLN A 46 -7.52 -0.36 6.83
CA GLN A 46 -8.18 -0.55 8.13
C GLN A 46 -9.71 -0.40 8.00
N ASN A 47 -10.17 0.70 7.40
CA ASN A 47 -11.58 1.02 7.27
C ASN A 47 -12.31 0.10 6.26
N ARG A 48 -11.68 -0.23 5.13
CA ARG A 48 -12.32 -1.05 4.08
C ARG A 48 -12.38 -2.53 4.45
N HIS A 49 -11.38 -3.01 5.18
CA HIS A 49 -11.22 -4.43 5.53
C HIS A 49 -11.51 -4.75 6.99
N TRP A 50 -11.87 -3.77 7.82
CA TRP A 50 -12.23 -3.96 9.24
C TRP A 50 -11.11 -4.62 10.04
N LEU A 51 -9.87 -4.23 9.77
CA LEU A 51 -8.67 -4.75 10.42
C LEU A 51 -8.27 -3.84 11.59
N ASP A 52 -7.53 -4.38 12.56
CA ASP A 52 -6.82 -3.52 13.50
C ASP A 52 -5.63 -2.84 12.80
N ARG A 53 -5.14 -1.74 13.41
CA ARG A 53 -4.07 -0.92 12.84
C ARG A 53 -2.78 -1.72 12.59
N ILE A 54 -2.40 -2.62 13.48
CA ILE A 54 -1.14 -3.37 13.38
C ILE A 54 -1.24 -4.38 12.23
N THR A 55 -2.36 -5.09 12.14
CA THR A 55 -2.62 -6.02 11.04
C THR A 55 -2.67 -5.30 9.70
N ALA A 56 -3.40 -4.17 9.61
CA ALA A 56 -3.46 -3.37 8.38
C ALA A 56 -2.07 -2.88 7.95
N GLN A 57 -1.28 -2.36 8.90
CA GLN A 57 0.07 -1.87 8.62
C GLN A 57 0.99 -2.99 8.12
N ARG A 58 0.95 -4.16 8.77
CA ARG A 58 1.76 -5.33 8.36
C ARG A 58 1.41 -5.79 6.95
N GLN A 59 0.11 -5.87 6.63
CA GLN A 59 -0.33 -6.27 5.29
C GLN A 59 0.10 -5.25 4.24
N VAL A 60 -0.10 -3.95 4.48
CA VAL A 60 0.32 -2.90 3.55
C VAL A 60 1.83 -2.97 3.32
N LEU A 61 2.64 -3.05 4.37
CA LEU A 61 4.09 -3.13 4.25
C LEU A 61 4.55 -4.40 3.53
N GLN A 62 3.91 -5.54 3.80
CA GLN A 62 4.21 -6.79 3.12
C GLN A 62 3.93 -6.71 1.62
N VAL A 63 2.77 -6.17 1.22
CA VAL A 63 2.38 -6.03 -0.18
C VAL A 63 3.30 -5.06 -0.92
N VAL A 64 3.56 -3.90 -0.31
CA VAL A 64 4.46 -2.90 -0.88
C VAL A 64 5.87 -3.46 -1.03
N ARG A 65 6.41 -4.09 0.02
CA ARG A 65 7.74 -4.70 -0.03
C ARG A 65 7.85 -5.76 -1.11
N ALA A 66 6.88 -6.68 -1.18
CA ALA A 66 6.86 -7.72 -2.20
C ALA A 66 6.79 -7.15 -3.62
N ALA A 67 6.05 -6.05 -3.83
CA ALA A 67 5.98 -5.40 -5.14
C ALA A 67 7.30 -4.71 -5.53
N LEU A 68 8.01 -4.12 -4.56
CA LEU A 68 9.29 -3.47 -4.79
C LEU A 68 10.45 -4.47 -4.96
N GLU A 69 10.43 -5.58 -4.23
CA GLU A 69 11.42 -6.66 -4.36
C GLU A 69 11.18 -7.52 -5.60
N GLY A 70 9.92 -7.62 -6.05
CA GLY A 70 9.50 -8.42 -7.20
C GLY A 70 9.54 -7.69 -8.55
N SER A 71 10.19 -6.53 -8.65
CA SER A 71 10.46 -5.88 -9.95
C SER A 71 11.70 -6.50 -10.59
N PRO A 72 11.58 -7.41 -11.58
CA PRO A 72 12.73 -7.80 -12.38
C PRO A 72 13.24 -6.56 -13.12
N GLN A 73 14.48 -6.20 -12.83
CA GLN A 73 15.29 -5.33 -13.66
C GLN A 73 15.25 -5.90 -15.08
N THR A 74 14.65 -5.14 -15.99
CA THR A 74 14.75 -5.40 -17.44
C THR A 74 16.06 -4.85 -17.95
#